data_AF-A0A847NXI5-F1
#
_entry.id   AF-A0A847NXI5-F1
#
_cell.length_a   1.000
_cell.length_b   1.000
_cell.length_c   1.000
_cell.angle_alpha   90.00
_cell.angle_beta   90.00
_cell.angle_gamma   90.00
#
_symmetry.space_group_name_H-M   'P 1'
#
loop_
_entity.id
_entity.type
_entity.pdbx_description
1 polymer ?
#
loop_
_entity_poly.entity_id
_entity_poly.type
_entity_poly.pdbx_seq_one_letter_code
_entity_poly.pdbx_strand_id
1 'polypeptide(L)'
;MNQLCAKILTSFCISALFLYANAAIVITEIHYHPLDVVIDGTTLDGDFGEFIEIKNTGTETVDLSGYYFSHGLTYEFPAGTTIEAGKFKVLAFDEAGFLSRYGFKPDGIFEGNLKNSGEKITLCDASGVEVDEVDYKDSSPWPAEADGSGNSLVPVKPDRSGDPKVYSTWRASAKIHGSPGADDPEVSSPKVLINEVLANTDSSETDFVEIYNPTNSEVDISGWYLTDNSKKPQKFKIPANTKIPAGGYLVFRADVYSAGENGFNFDAHGEDVFIFEADAEGNLTGYNHGYSFGEVTNNISFGRYTNSVGETHFVPMATLTPGAANSKPYQGKVVITEIMYNATDGVEFVEIQNVSDDTVKLYDKDEPTNTWKVDGIGFNFPLNTVINPGQIFVLIDDTVSVDDFRKKYSMDSNIPIFPYTGTLQGNGETIKLEKSRPSYYKEDMTQVFPYMLIDWVTYGTSAPWPSEADGAGKSLNRIRKNEYGNDPANWKAEAPSPGTHNTAIIPRKNRVSTPDFKVAVNTNRLNKTFSISLFTSRADVVSVELFDCQGRLHTRLMQQKLQPGLNTRTFSSEKMLNNSLLLLRVRASSGKLLFTDKLLLSN
;
A
#
# COMPACT_ATOMS: atom_id res chain seq x y z
N MET A 1 17.19 47.46 45.18
CA MET A 1 16.04 46.82 45.86
C MET A 1 14.83 46.95 44.97
N ASN A 2 14.42 45.82 44.38
CA ASN A 2 13.03 45.39 44.10
C ASN A 2 12.07 46.38 43.42
N GLN A 3 11.30 46.06 42.38
CA GLN A 3 10.86 44.76 41.85
C GLN A 3 9.94 45.02 40.63
N LEU A 4 9.92 44.05 39.71
CA LEU A 4 8.76 43.51 38.96
C LEU A 4 8.17 44.21 37.70
N CYS A 5 8.15 43.38 36.64
CA CYS A 5 7.14 43.21 35.57
C CYS A 5 7.11 44.26 34.44
N ALA A 6 7.12 43.95 33.13
CA ALA A 6 6.72 42.76 32.37
C ALA A 6 7.13 42.91 30.86
N LYS A 7 7.10 41.78 30.11
CA LYS A 7 7.36 41.54 28.66
C LYS A 7 8.84 41.29 28.31
N ILE A 8 9.41 40.08 28.27
CA ILE A 8 9.04 38.74 27.74
C ILE A 8 8.81 38.70 26.21
N LEU A 9 9.84 38.13 25.57
CA LEU A 9 9.91 37.30 24.37
C LEU A 9 9.34 37.81 23.04
N THR A 10 10.25 38.23 22.16
CA THR A 10 10.24 37.86 20.74
C THR A 10 11.57 37.17 20.43
N SER A 11 11.70 35.91 20.87
CA SER A 11 12.70 35.01 20.28
C SER A 11 12.09 34.50 18.99
N PHE A 12 12.60 34.98 17.86
CA PHE A 12 12.29 34.43 16.55
C PHE A 12 12.60 32.93 16.57
N CYS A 13 11.56 32.09 16.47
CA CYS A 13 11.73 30.76 15.90
C CYS A 13 12.08 30.98 14.43
N ILE A 14 13.38 30.93 14.13
CA ILE A 14 13.81 30.60 12.78
C ILE A 14 13.48 29.11 12.65
N SER A 15 12.38 28.81 11.95
CA SER A 15 12.18 27.50 11.36
C SER A 15 13.44 27.20 10.57
N ALA A 16 14.17 26.16 10.97
CA ALA A 16 15.25 25.61 10.16
C ALA A 16 14.61 25.05 8.89
N LEU A 17 14.46 25.88 7.85
CA LEU A 17 14.70 25.38 6.52
C LEU A 17 16.17 24.95 6.54
N PHE A 18 16.41 23.65 6.72
CA PHE A 18 17.64 23.07 6.23
C PHE A 18 17.60 23.27 4.71
N LEU A 19 18.15 24.40 4.26
CA LEU A 19 18.89 24.38 3.01
C LEU A 19 19.96 23.32 3.26
N TYR A 20 19.79 22.12 2.72
CA TYR A 20 20.93 21.25 2.49
C TYR A 20 21.93 22.13 1.74
N ALA A 21 22.98 22.58 2.43
CA ALA A 21 24.13 23.12 1.75
C ALA A 21 24.52 22.03 0.74
N ASN A 22 24.78 22.39 -0.52
CA ASN A 22 25.33 21.43 -1.48
C ASN A 22 26.60 20.87 -0.83
N ALA A 23 26.49 19.69 -0.22
CA ALA A 23 27.64 18.97 0.26
C ALA A 23 28.50 18.76 -0.98
N ALA A 24 29.77 19.17 -0.91
CA ALA A 24 30.66 18.97 -2.04
C ALA A 24 30.75 17.47 -2.36
N ILE A 25 30.60 16.60 -1.35
CA ILE A 25 30.64 15.15 -1.49
C ILE A 25 29.24 14.58 -1.28
N VAL A 26 28.76 13.79 -2.23
CA VAL A 26 27.42 13.17 -2.21
C VAL A 26 27.51 11.73 -2.67
N ILE A 27 26.59 10.89 -2.20
CA ILE A 27 26.41 9.51 -2.69
C ILE A 27 25.69 9.58 -4.05
N THR A 28 26.24 8.93 -5.07
CA THR A 28 25.74 8.98 -6.46
C THR A 28 25.34 7.64 -7.04
N GLU A 29 25.75 6.53 -6.44
CA GLU A 29 25.34 5.22 -6.93
C GLU A 29 25.39 4.19 -5.80
N ILE A 30 24.33 3.40 -5.66
CA ILE A 30 24.22 2.31 -4.68
C ILE A 30 23.79 1.07 -5.45
N HIS A 31 24.70 0.10 -5.63
CA HIS A 31 24.39 -1.17 -6.26
C HIS A 31 24.30 -2.23 -5.17
N TYR A 32 23.18 -2.19 -4.44
CA TYR A 32 22.99 -2.98 -3.21
C TYR A 32 22.54 -4.42 -3.48
N HIS A 33 21.94 -4.71 -4.64
CA HIS A 33 21.52 -6.07 -5.01
C HIS A 33 21.84 -6.35 -6.49
N PRO A 34 23.12 -6.52 -6.85
CA PRO A 34 23.53 -6.89 -8.19
C PRO A 34 22.85 -8.15 -8.75
N LEU A 35 22.77 -8.21 -10.08
CA LEU A 35 22.33 -9.42 -10.78
C LEU A 35 23.26 -10.59 -10.45
N ASP A 36 22.66 -11.70 -10.03
CA ASP A 36 23.31 -12.98 -9.75
C ASP A 36 24.20 -13.43 -10.91
N VAL A 37 25.38 -13.96 -10.59
CA VAL A 37 26.30 -14.53 -11.60
C VAL A 37 26.41 -16.03 -11.36
N VAL A 38 26.17 -16.81 -12.41
CA VAL A 38 26.40 -18.26 -12.38
C VAL A 38 27.79 -18.56 -12.95
N ILE A 39 28.70 -19.02 -12.08
CA ILE A 39 30.04 -19.48 -12.47
C ILE A 39 30.13 -20.98 -12.19
N ASP A 40 30.40 -21.79 -13.22
CA ASP A 40 30.57 -23.24 -13.13
C ASP A 40 29.42 -23.97 -12.40
N GLY A 41 28.18 -23.51 -12.61
CA GLY A 41 26.97 -24.08 -11.99
C GLY A 41 26.75 -23.66 -10.52
N THR A 42 27.59 -22.77 -9.99
CA THR A 42 27.40 -22.12 -8.70
C THR A 42 26.86 -20.72 -8.93
N THR A 43 25.68 -20.41 -8.38
CA THR A 43 25.19 -19.04 -8.29
C THR A 43 25.98 -18.35 -7.19
N LEU A 44 26.77 -17.33 -7.56
CA LEU A 44 27.27 -16.36 -6.60
C LEU A 44 26.12 -15.40 -6.31
N ASP A 45 25.70 -15.37 -5.05
CA ASP A 45 24.63 -14.50 -4.55
C ASP A 45 24.96 -13.02 -4.82
N GLY A 46 23.92 -12.18 -4.83
CA GLY A 46 23.92 -10.78 -5.26
C GLY A 46 24.99 -9.90 -4.63
N ASP A 47 25.55 -10.26 -3.47
CA ASP A 47 26.64 -9.52 -2.81
C ASP A 47 27.90 -9.35 -3.70
N PHE A 48 28.09 -10.22 -4.72
CA PHE A 48 29.27 -10.22 -5.58
C PHE A 48 29.27 -9.02 -6.57
N GLY A 49 30.13 -8.05 -6.30
CA GLY A 49 30.21 -6.80 -7.06
C GLY A 49 29.27 -5.70 -6.58
N GLU A 50 28.74 -5.79 -5.35
CA GLU A 50 28.13 -4.66 -4.65
C GLU A 50 29.12 -3.49 -4.57
N PHE A 51 28.61 -2.28 -4.76
CA PHE A 51 29.41 -1.08 -4.59
C PHE A 51 28.57 0.11 -4.17
N ILE A 52 29.26 1.08 -3.58
CA ILE A 52 28.77 2.43 -3.36
C ILE A 52 29.73 3.43 -4.00
N GLU A 53 29.17 4.48 -4.59
CA GLU A 53 29.92 5.57 -5.21
C GLU A 53 29.61 6.90 -4.53
N ILE A 54 30.66 7.70 -4.33
CA ILE A 54 30.55 9.11 -3.98
C ILE A 54 31.13 9.99 -5.09
N LYS A 55 30.58 11.20 -5.25
CA LYS A 55 31.03 12.21 -6.20
C LYS A 55 31.33 13.53 -5.50
N ASN A 56 32.37 14.22 -5.97
CA ASN A 56 32.58 15.62 -5.67
C ASN A 56 31.77 16.51 -6.64
N THR A 57 30.59 17.00 -6.22
CA THR A 57 29.76 17.96 -6.98
C THR A 57 30.19 19.42 -6.80
N GLY A 58 31.18 19.66 -5.92
CA GLY A 58 31.80 20.96 -5.72
C GLY A 58 32.71 21.40 -6.87
N THR A 59 33.31 22.58 -6.71
CA THR A 59 34.22 23.20 -7.71
C THR A 59 35.70 23.07 -7.37
N GLU A 60 36.02 22.60 -6.16
CA GLU A 60 37.38 22.48 -5.64
C GLU A 60 37.67 21.03 -5.24
N THR A 61 38.96 20.67 -5.18
CA THR A 61 39.39 19.38 -4.64
C THR A 61 39.08 19.29 -3.14
N VAL A 62 38.53 18.16 -2.71
CA VAL A 62 38.21 17.87 -1.31
C VAL A 62 39.20 16.83 -0.77
N ASP A 63 39.67 17.04 0.46
CA ASP A 63 40.42 16.07 1.24
C ASP A 63 39.43 15.18 2.01
N LEU A 64 39.45 13.88 1.72
CA LEU A 64 38.59 12.87 2.33
C LEU A 64 39.27 12.18 3.53
N SER A 65 40.47 12.60 3.95
CA SER A 65 41.18 11.97 5.07
C SER A 65 40.29 11.87 6.32
N GLY A 66 40.01 10.63 6.76
CA GLY A 66 39.19 10.37 7.95
C GLY A 66 37.68 10.51 7.74
N TYR A 67 37.20 10.79 6.53
CA TYR A 67 35.77 10.62 6.22
C TYR A 67 35.39 9.15 6.43
N TYR A 68 34.18 8.89 6.88
CA TYR A 68 33.74 7.52 7.17
C TYR A 68 32.23 7.34 7.04
N PHE A 69 31.81 6.09 6.86
CA PHE A 69 30.40 5.72 6.92
C PHE A 69 30.01 5.35 8.35
N SER A 70 29.02 6.04 8.91
CA SER A 70 28.52 5.77 10.27
C SER A 70 27.39 4.74 10.30
N HIS A 71 26.70 4.55 9.17
CA HIS A 71 25.61 3.59 8.98
C HIS A 71 25.69 2.96 7.58
N GLY A 72 25.15 1.75 7.43
CA GLY A 72 25.14 0.96 6.20
C GLY A 72 26.37 0.05 6.09
N LEU A 73 27.50 0.63 5.68
CA LEU A 73 28.78 -0.07 5.52
C LEU A 73 29.85 0.45 6.49
N THR A 74 30.95 -0.30 6.64
CA THR A 74 32.12 0.14 7.40
C THR A 74 33.28 0.47 6.46
N TYR A 75 33.61 1.75 6.35
CA TYR A 75 34.80 2.22 5.63
C TYR A 75 35.24 3.58 6.16
N GLU A 76 36.55 3.77 6.33
CA GLU A 76 37.18 5.05 6.64
C GLU A 76 38.23 5.37 5.56
N PHE A 77 38.13 6.56 4.98
CA PHE A 77 39.04 7.01 3.93
C PHE A 77 40.46 7.25 4.48
N PRO A 78 41.50 6.60 3.93
CA PRO A 78 42.86 6.75 4.42
C PRO A 78 43.39 8.19 4.36
N ALA A 79 44.34 8.50 5.23
CA ALA A 79 45.02 9.80 5.22
C ALA A 79 45.67 10.10 3.86
N GLY A 80 45.47 11.32 3.36
CA GLY A 80 45.92 11.79 2.05
C GLY A 80 44.97 11.46 0.90
N THR A 81 43.81 10.84 1.15
CA THR A 81 42.82 10.60 0.11
C THR A 81 42.17 11.91 -0.32
N THR A 82 42.19 12.20 -1.62
CA THR A 82 41.57 13.40 -2.18
C THR A 82 40.65 13.04 -3.34
N ILE A 83 39.70 13.93 -3.63
CA ILE A 83 38.77 13.83 -4.76
C ILE A 83 38.66 15.19 -5.45
N GLU A 84 39.12 15.26 -6.70
CA GLU A 84 39.04 16.49 -7.51
C GLU A 84 37.58 16.82 -7.85
N ALA A 85 37.31 18.08 -8.20
CA ALA A 85 35.98 18.52 -8.63
C ALA A 85 35.44 17.68 -9.80
N GLY A 86 34.19 17.21 -9.68
CA GLY A 86 33.53 16.36 -10.67
C GLY A 86 34.06 14.93 -10.77
N LYS A 87 34.93 14.48 -9.86
CA LYS A 87 35.44 13.10 -9.80
C LYS A 87 34.67 12.24 -8.81
N PHE A 88 34.89 10.95 -8.92
CA PHE A 88 34.20 9.89 -8.19
C PHE A 88 35.17 9.08 -7.34
N LYS A 89 34.64 8.42 -6.31
CA LYS A 89 35.29 7.34 -5.58
C LYS A 89 34.33 6.17 -5.48
N VAL A 90 34.78 4.98 -5.89
CA VAL A 90 33.99 3.75 -5.87
C VAL A 90 34.53 2.82 -4.78
N LEU A 91 33.68 2.44 -3.84
CA LEU A 91 34.00 1.46 -2.81
C LEU A 91 33.20 0.19 -3.09
N ALA A 92 33.86 -0.96 -3.09
CA ALA A 92 33.21 -2.24 -3.36
C ALA A 92 33.25 -3.17 -2.15
N PHE A 93 32.31 -4.10 -2.09
CA PHE A 93 32.34 -5.18 -1.10
C PHE A 93 33.52 -6.12 -1.33
N ASP A 94 33.81 -6.44 -2.60
CA ASP A 94 34.85 -7.39 -2.96
C ASP A 94 35.62 -6.95 -4.23
N GLU A 95 36.95 -6.94 -4.16
CA GLU A 95 37.80 -6.47 -5.27
C GLU A 95 37.70 -7.38 -6.49
N ALA A 96 37.66 -8.70 -6.28
CA ALA A 96 37.78 -9.68 -7.35
C ALA A 96 36.52 -9.71 -8.24
N GLY A 97 35.34 -9.70 -7.63
CA GLY A 97 34.05 -9.64 -8.28
C GLY A 97 33.78 -8.29 -8.92
N PHE A 98 34.11 -7.20 -8.23
CA PHE A 98 34.07 -5.87 -8.85
C PHE A 98 34.97 -5.82 -10.10
N LEU A 99 36.24 -6.24 -9.99
CA LEU A 99 37.16 -6.25 -11.13
C LEU A 99 36.68 -7.17 -12.26
N SER A 100 36.09 -8.32 -11.93
CA SER A 100 35.55 -9.26 -12.92
C SER A 100 34.36 -8.67 -13.68
N ARG A 101 33.49 -7.91 -13.00
CA ARG A 101 32.28 -7.33 -13.58
C ARG A 101 32.57 -6.05 -14.37
N TYR A 102 33.42 -5.17 -13.84
CA TYR A 102 33.63 -3.83 -14.38
C TYR A 102 34.95 -3.63 -15.13
N GLY A 103 35.92 -4.54 -14.97
CA GLY A 103 37.21 -4.49 -15.66
C GLY A 103 38.22 -3.48 -15.09
N PHE A 104 37.93 -2.86 -13.95
CA PHE A 104 38.86 -2.00 -13.21
C PHE A 104 38.75 -2.21 -11.69
N LYS A 105 39.74 -1.73 -10.93
CA LYS A 105 39.75 -1.88 -9.46
C LYS A 105 38.96 -0.75 -8.78
N PRO A 106 38.22 -1.04 -7.69
CA PRO A 106 37.61 -0.01 -6.87
C PRO A 106 38.68 0.82 -6.14
N ASP A 107 38.31 2.02 -5.67
CA ASP A 107 39.18 2.90 -4.88
C ASP A 107 39.38 2.40 -3.44
N GLY A 108 38.47 1.56 -2.94
CA GLY A 108 38.54 0.97 -1.62
C GLY A 108 37.61 -0.23 -1.48
N ILE A 109 37.87 -1.05 -0.45
CA ILE A 109 37.05 -2.21 -0.08
C ILE A 109 36.41 -1.92 1.27
N PHE A 110 35.08 -1.96 1.34
CA PHE A 110 34.35 -1.77 2.59
C PHE A 110 34.09 -3.11 3.29
N GLU A 111 33.88 -3.06 4.61
CA GLU A 111 33.42 -4.20 5.40
C GLU A 111 31.91 -4.10 5.69
N GLY A 112 31.27 -5.25 5.96
CA GLY A 112 29.82 -5.37 6.01
C GLY A 112 29.25 -5.70 4.62
N ASN A 113 27.96 -5.49 4.41
CA ASN A 113 27.28 -5.66 3.12
C ASN A 113 26.20 -4.59 3.01
N LEU A 114 25.85 -4.22 1.77
CA LEU A 114 24.65 -3.44 1.56
C LEU A 114 23.43 -4.36 1.73
N LYS A 115 22.38 -3.90 2.41
CA LYS A 115 21.20 -4.74 2.63
C LYS A 115 20.30 -4.74 1.40
N ASN A 116 20.07 -5.93 0.86
CA ASN A 116 19.06 -6.18 -0.16
C ASN A 116 17.67 -5.67 0.23
N SER A 117 17.32 -5.68 1.52
CA SER A 117 16.02 -5.22 2.02
C SER A 117 15.89 -3.70 2.23
N GLY A 118 16.86 -2.92 1.78
CA GLY A 118 16.96 -1.50 2.12
C GLY A 118 17.64 -1.21 3.45
N GLU A 119 18.31 -0.06 3.53
CA GLU A 119 18.88 0.47 4.77
C GLU A 119 19.23 1.96 4.69
N LYS A 120 19.62 2.50 5.85
CA LYS A 120 20.19 3.84 5.99
C LYS A 120 21.71 3.78 5.80
N ILE A 121 22.21 4.60 4.88
CA ILE A 121 23.61 4.87 4.65
C ILE A 121 23.89 6.32 5.02
N THR A 122 24.87 6.56 5.89
CA THR A 122 25.22 7.90 6.35
C THR A 122 26.73 8.12 6.21
N LEU A 123 27.11 9.08 5.36
CA LEU A 123 28.49 9.54 5.19
C LEU A 123 28.79 10.69 6.15
N CYS A 124 29.89 10.61 6.88
CA CYS A 124 30.35 11.64 7.81
C CYS A 124 31.74 12.15 7.42
N ASP A 125 32.03 13.42 7.73
CA ASP A 125 33.38 13.95 7.68
C ASP A 125 34.22 13.47 8.88
N ALA A 126 35.52 13.78 8.88
CA ALA A 126 36.45 13.39 9.95
C ALA A 126 36.13 13.98 11.34
N SER A 127 35.24 14.96 11.43
CA SER A 127 34.78 15.54 12.69
C SER A 127 33.50 14.89 13.23
N GLY A 128 32.91 13.98 12.45
CA GLY A 128 31.66 13.29 12.76
C GLY A 128 30.40 14.04 12.33
N VAL A 129 30.52 15.05 11.47
CA VAL A 129 29.36 15.77 10.91
C VAL A 129 28.80 14.98 9.72
N GLU A 130 27.49 14.78 9.66
CA GLU A 130 26.78 14.18 8.52
C GLU A 130 26.97 15.05 7.26
N VAL A 131 27.45 14.41 6.19
CA VAL A 131 27.72 15.01 4.88
C VAL A 131 26.61 14.64 3.89
N ASP A 132 26.20 13.37 3.86
CA ASP A 132 25.08 12.88 3.05
C ASP A 132 24.42 11.67 3.73
N GLU A 133 23.13 11.46 3.51
CA GLU A 133 22.37 10.33 4.04
C GLU A 133 21.32 9.84 3.03
N VAL A 134 21.26 8.53 2.81
CA VAL A 134 20.26 7.86 1.97
C VAL A 134 19.60 6.76 2.78
N ASP A 135 18.26 6.68 2.78
CA ASP A 135 17.49 5.61 3.44
C ASP A 135 16.68 4.85 2.37
N TYR A 136 17.38 4.00 1.62
CA TYR A 136 16.80 3.31 0.47
C TYR A 136 15.96 2.10 0.89
N LYS A 137 15.01 1.70 0.03
CA LYS A 137 14.21 0.48 0.18
C LYS A 137 14.26 -0.35 -1.10
N ASP A 138 13.91 -1.60 -0.96
CA ASP A 138 13.83 -2.63 -2.01
C ASP A 138 12.44 -2.72 -2.68
N SER A 139 11.51 -1.91 -2.20
CA SER A 139 10.11 -2.02 -2.52
C SER A 139 9.51 -0.65 -2.85
N SER A 140 8.38 -0.69 -3.56
CA SER A 140 7.64 0.51 -3.96
C SER A 140 7.49 1.46 -2.76
N PRO A 141 7.82 2.75 -2.93
CA PRO A 141 7.95 3.45 -4.22
C PRO A 141 9.38 3.55 -4.78
N TRP A 142 10.36 2.80 -4.24
CA TRP A 142 11.71 2.73 -4.80
C TRP A 142 11.76 1.88 -6.09
N PRO A 143 12.73 2.10 -7.00
CA PRO A 143 12.84 1.35 -8.26
C PRO A 143 13.09 -0.15 -8.02
N ALA A 144 12.18 -1.00 -8.48
CA ALA A 144 12.30 -2.46 -8.35
C ALA A 144 13.44 -3.02 -9.22
N GLU A 145 13.83 -2.31 -10.28
CA GLU A 145 14.93 -2.70 -11.16
C GLU A 145 16.30 -2.65 -10.46
N ALA A 146 16.42 -1.89 -9.36
CA ALA A 146 17.64 -1.86 -8.55
C ALA A 146 17.76 -3.05 -7.57
N ASP A 147 16.71 -3.87 -7.44
CA ASP A 147 16.62 -4.98 -6.50
C ASP A 147 16.86 -6.34 -7.21
N GLY A 148 18.10 -6.64 -7.59
CA GLY A 148 18.46 -7.96 -8.14
C GLY A 148 18.24 -8.12 -9.65
N SER A 149 17.58 -7.17 -10.31
CA SER A 149 17.44 -7.15 -11.79
C SER A 149 18.72 -6.69 -12.50
N GLY A 150 19.70 -6.20 -11.73
CA GLY A 150 21.02 -5.82 -12.19
C GLY A 150 21.25 -4.34 -12.37
N ASN A 151 20.25 -3.47 -12.26
CA ASN A 151 20.49 -2.03 -12.20
C ASN A 151 20.94 -1.64 -10.80
N SER A 152 21.63 -0.52 -10.72
CA SER A 152 21.98 0.17 -9.48
C SER A 152 20.99 1.31 -9.24
N LEU A 153 20.95 1.80 -8.00
CA LEU A 153 20.18 2.97 -7.62
C LEU A 153 21.03 4.24 -7.83
N VAL A 154 20.58 5.16 -8.68
CA VAL A 154 21.28 6.40 -9.06
C VAL A 154 20.34 7.60 -8.91
N PRO A 155 20.86 8.83 -8.75
CA PRO A 155 20.00 9.99 -8.68
C PRO A 155 19.37 10.30 -10.04
N VAL A 156 18.15 10.85 -10.00
CA VAL A 156 17.47 11.36 -11.19
C VAL A 156 18.29 12.46 -11.87
N LYS A 157 19.02 13.27 -11.08
CA LYS A 157 19.88 14.34 -11.58
C LYS A 157 21.34 14.10 -11.18
N PRO A 158 22.30 14.18 -12.13
CA PRO A 158 23.72 13.95 -11.85
C PRO A 158 24.37 14.94 -10.87
N ASP A 159 23.74 16.08 -10.62
CA ASP A 159 24.19 17.08 -9.65
C ASP A 159 23.64 16.82 -8.23
N ARG A 160 22.86 15.75 -8.04
CA ARG A 160 22.17 15.41 -6.78
C ARG A 160 21.27 16.55 -6.25
N SER A 161 20.72 17.39 -7.14
CA SER A 161 19.78 18.46 -6.74
C SER A 161 18.38 17.92 -6.37
N GLY A 162 18.20 17.63 -5.08
CA GLY A 162 16.98 17.13 -4.45
C GLY A 162 17.28 16.54 -3.07
N ASP A 163 16.27 16.27 -2.26
CA ASP A 163 16.47 15.61 -0.96
C ASP A 163 16.77 14.10 -1.17
N PRO A 164 17.97 13.59 -0.84
CA PRO A 164 18.29 12.15 -0.96
C PRO A 164 17.36 11.22 -0.21
N LYS A 165 16.70 11.72 0.83
CA LYS A 165 15.78 10.91 1.66
C LYS A 165 14.44 10.71 0.97
N VAL A 166 14.20 11.42 -0.14
CA VAL A 166 13.01 11.31 -0.97
C VAL A 166 13.30 10.41 -2.15
N TYR A 167 12.64 9.25 -2.19
CA TYR A 167 12.80 8.23 -3.23
C TYR A 167 12.62 8.76 -4.67
N SER A 168 11.78 9.79 -4.89
CA SER A 168 11.52 10.38 -6.22
C SER A 168 12.71 11.17 -6.78
N THR A 169 13.76 11.34 -5.98
CA THR A 169 15.06 11.86 -6.42
C THR A 169 16.01 10.77 -6.91
N TRP A 170 15.61 9.50 -6.83
CA TRP A 170 16.34 8.33 -7.27
C TRP A 170 15.63 7.59 -8.40
N ARG A 171 16.39 6.85 -9.20
CA ARG A 171 15.93 5.99 -10.28
C ARG A 171 16.87 4.79 -10.43
N ALA A 172 16.43 3.76 -11.14
CA ALA A 172 17.34 2.73 -11.62
C ALA A 172 18.33 3.34 -12.64
N SER A 173 19.57 2.84 -12.64
CA SER A 173 20.58 3.23 -13.62
C SER A 173 20.19 2.82 -15.03
N ALA A 174 20.73 3.54 -16.02
CA ALA A 174 20.37 3.32 -17.41
C ALA A 174 20.89 1.99 -17.97
N LYS A 175 21.85 1.37 -17.28
CA LYS A 175 22.51 0.13 -17.70
C LYS A 175 22.41 -0.90 -16.61
N ILE A 176 22.30 -2.15 -17.04
CA ILE A 176 22.61 -3.27 -16.16
C ILE A 176 24.08 -3.12 -15.73
N HIS A 177 24.30 -3.34 -14.44
CA HIS A 177 25.51 -3.12 -13.67
C HIS A 177 25.86 -1.64 -13.41
N GLY A 178 25.00 -0.71 -13.79
CA GLY A 178 25.20 0.69 -13.46
C GLY A 178 26.35 1.37 -14.20
N SER A 179 26.93 2.38 -13.56
CA SER A 179 27.89 3.31 -14.17
C SER A 179 29.09 3.66 -13.26
N PRO A 180 29.70 2.71 -12.53
CA PRO A 180 30.72 3.05 -11.55
C PRO A 180 31.90 3.82 -12.18
N GLY A 181 32.30 4.90 -11.53
CA GLY A 181 33.33 5.85 -11.93
C GLY A 181 32.84 6.97 -12.86
N ALA A 182 31.53 7.11 -13.10
CA ALA A 182 30.96 8.09 -14.02
C ALA A 182 29.53 8.48 -13.65
N ASP A 183 29.07 9.62 -14.18
CA ASP A 183 27.65 9.97 -14.12
C ASP A 183 26.82 8.98 -14.93
N ASP A 184 25.75 8.45 -14.33
CA ASP A 184 24.79 7.61 -15.05
C ASP A 184 24.16 8.40 -16.21
N PRO A 185 24.18 7.87 -17.44
CA PRO A 185 23.60 8.58 -18.57
C PRO A 185 22.10 8.74 -18.40
N GLU A 186 21.52 9.79 -18.98
CA GLU A 186 20.07 9.94 -18.96
C GLU A 186 19.39 8.75 -19.64
N VAL A 187 18.40 8.18 -18.95
CA VAL A 187 17.53 7.15 -19.53
C VAL A 187 16.67 7.81 -20.59
N SER A 188 16.86 7.42 -21.86
CA SER A 188 15.87 7.71 -22.90
C SER A 188 14.52 7.15 -22.43
N SER A 189 13.43 7.92 -22.54
CA SER A 189 12.09 7.59 -22.01
C SER A 189 11.75 6.09 -22.01
N PRO A 190 11.05 5.58 -20.97
CA PRO A 190 10.72 4.16 -20.90
C PRO A 190 10.09 3.66 -22.20
N LYS A 191 10.72 2.66 -22.83
CA LYS A 191 10.30 2.16 -24.14
C LYS A 191 8.92 1.49 -24.05
N VAL A 192 8.80 0.56 -23.11
CA VAL A 192 7.57 -0.19 -22.84
C VAL A 192 7.51 -0.56 -21.37
N LEU A 193 6.30 -0.63 -20.82
CA LEU A 193 6.04 -0.81 -19.39
C LEU A 193 5.25 -2.09 -19.17
N ILE A 194 5.57 -2.85 -18.12
CA ILE A 194 4.62 -3.83 -17.58
C ILE A 194 3.37 -3.06 -17.13
N ASN A 195 2.20 -3.50 -17.61
CA ASN A 195 0.95 -2.79 -17.43
C ASN A 195 -0.04 -3.53 -16.53
N GLU A 196 -0.30 -4.81 -16.77
CA GLU A 196 -1.28 -5.59 -16.01
C GLU A 196 -0.87 -7.06 -15.99
N VAL A 197 -1.02 -7.73 -14.84
CA VAL A 197 -0.79 -9.16 -14.67
C VAL A 197 -1.99 -9.80 -13.98
N LEU A 198 -2.43 -10.90 -14.56
CA LEU A 198 -3.37 -11.80 -13.94
C LEU A 198 -2.68 -13.15 -13.74
N ALA A 199 -2.54 -13.56 -12.49
CA ALA A 199 -1.79 -14.75 -12.05
C ALA A 199 -2.68 -15.79 -11.34
N ASN A 200 -4.01 -15.63 -11.42
CA ASN A 200 -4.96 -16.55 -10.82
C ASN A 200 -6.32 -16.45 -11.51
N THR A 201 -6.69 -17.49 -12.26
CA THR A 201 -7.90 -17.55 -13.07
C THR A 201 -8.67 -18.85 -12.92
N ASP A 202 -9.98 -18.78 -13.14
CA ASP A 202 -10.81 -19.97 -13.37
C ASP A 202 -10.51 -20.54 -14.75
N SER A 203 -10.56 -21.88 -14.89
CA SER A 203 -10.12 -22.68 -16.04
C SER A 203 -10.48 -22.26 -17.47
N SER A 204 -11.37 -21.29 -17.69
CA SER A 204 -11.72 -20.77 -19.02
C SER A 204 -10.97 -19.51 -19.44
N GLU A 205 -10.46 -18.73 -18.49
CA GLU A 205 -9.52 -17.64 -18.74
C GLU A 205 -8.12 -18.16 -18.43
N THR A 206 -7.13 -17.77 -19.22
CA THR A 206 -5.73 -18.04 -18.91
C THR A 206 -5.13 -16.81 -18.25
N ASP A 207 -4.20 -17.02 -17.34
CA ASP A 207 -3.30 -15.98 -16.84
C ASP A 207 -2.66 -15.19 -17.98
N PHE A 208 -2.33 -13.93 -17.70
CA PHE A 208 -1.76 -13.04 -18.70
C PHE A 208 -0.80 -12.02 -18.08
N VAL A 209 0.11 -11.54 -18.93
CA VAL A 209 0.89 -10.33 -18.72
C VAL A 209 0.67 -9.38 -19.88
N GLU A 210 0.42 -8.12 -19.57
CA GLU A 210 0.22 -7.05 -20.54
C GLU A 210 1.37 -6.05 -20.49
N ILE A 211 1.81 -5.64 -21.67
CA ILE A 211 2.82 -4.62 -21.88
C ILE A 211 2.19 -3.41 -22.56
N TYR A 212 2.53 -2.22 -22.09
CA TYR A 212 2.07 -0.94 -22.64
C TYR A 212 3.23 -0.18 -23.29
N ASN A 213 2.99 0.39 -24.48
CA ASN A 213 3.90 1.32 -25.12
C ASN A 213 3.44 2.78 -24.86
N PRO A 214 4.08 3.52 -23.93
CA PRO A 214 3.73 4.92 -23.65
C PRO A 214 4.21 5.90 -24.71
N THR A 215 5.02 5.46 -25.68
CA THR A 215 5.65 6.37 -26.65
C THR A 215 4.69 6.78 -27.77
N ASN A 216 5.08 7.83 -28.49
CA ASN A 216 4.35 8.34 -29.67
C ASN A 216 4.72 7.59 -30.97
N SER A 217 5.46 6.49 -30.88
CA SER A 217 5.92 5.68 -32.01
C SER A 217 5.69 4.19 -31.75
N GLU A 218 5.64 3.38 -32.81
CA GLU A 218 5.67 1.93 -32.66
C GLU A 218 7.02 1.50 -32.05
N VAL A 219 6.97 0.55 -31.10
CA VAL A 219 8.16 -0.07 -30.50
C VAL A 219 8.21 -1.54 -30.92
N ASP A 220 9.36 -1.95 -31.45
CA ASP A 220 9.66 -3.34 -31.75
C ASP A 220 10.28 -4.00 -30.52
N ILE A 221 9.65 -5.05 -30.01
CA ILE A 221 10.09 -5.81 -28.84
C ILE A 221 10.47 -7.25 -29.22
N SER A 222 10.72 -7.48 -30.51
CA SER A 222 11.18 -8.78 -31.01
C SER A 222 12.47 -9.20 -30.31
N GLY A 223 12.50 -10.43 -29.78
CA GLY A 223 13.69 -10.99 -29.14
C GLY A 223 13.97 -10.52 -27.72
N TRP A 224 13.15 -9.60 -27.17
CA TRP A 224 13.17 -9.23 -25.75
C TRP A 224 12.69 -10.40 -24.88
N TYR A 225 12.82 -10.28 -23.56
CA TYR A 225 12.47 -11.35 -22.64
C TYR A 225 11.42 -10.94 -21.61
N LEU A 226 10.47 -11.85 -21.33
CA LEU A 226 9.59 -11.80 -20.17
C LEU A 226 10.03 -12.83 -19.14
N THR A 227 9.89 -12.47 -17.86
CA THR A 227 10.22 -13.36 -16.75
C THR A 227 9.31 -13.11 -15.54
N ASP A 228 9.07 -14.17 -14.78
CA ASP A 228 8.47 -14.20 -13.43
C ASP A 228 9.52 -14.06 -12.31
N ASN A 229 10.80 -13.92 -12.71
CA ASN A 229 11.94 -13.87 -11.80
C ASN A 229 12.97 -12.90 -12.36
N SER A 230 13.06 -11.72 -11.75
CA SER A 230 13.99 -10.64 -12.12
C SER A 230 15.46 -11.10 -12.22
N LYS A 231 15.87 -12.03 -11.35
CA LYS A 231 17.22 -12.61 -11.30
C LYS A 231 17.49 -13.63 -12.41
N LYS A 232 16.45 -14.04 -13.16
CA LYS A 232 16.54 -14.92 -14.33
C LYS A 232 15.92 -14.22 -15.53
N PRO A 233 16.56 -13.16 -16.07
CA PRO A 233 15.94 -12.27 -17.06
C PRO A 233 15.56 -12.95 -18.39
N GLN A 234 16.25 -14.02 -18.78
CA GLN A 234 16.12 -14.63 -20.11
C GLN A 234 15.23 -15.90 -20.13
N LYS A 235 14.02 -15.85 -19.56
CA LYS A 235 13.05 -16.97 -19.60
C LYS A 235 12.28 -17.04 -20.93
N PHE A 236 11.20 -16.27 -21.08
CA PHE A 236 10.39 -16.30 -22.30
C PHE A 236 10.90 -15.28 -23.32
N LYS A 237 11.48 -15.75 -24.42
CA LYS A 237 11.90 -14.88 -25.55
C LYS A 237 10.70 -14.50 -26.41
N ILE A 238 10.43 -13.21 -26.53
CA ILE A 238 9.36 -12.66 -27.34
C ILE A 238 9.60 -12.97 -28.84
N PRO A 239 8.61 -13.53 -29.57
CA PRO A 239 8.77 -13.89 -30.97
C PRO A 239 9.19 -12.73 -31.89
N ALA A 240 9.75 -13.08 -33.04
CA ALA A 240 10.09 -12.10 -34.07
C ALA A 240 8.84 -11.44 -34.67
N ASN A 241 8.99 -10.19 -35.11
CA ASN A 241 7.94 -9.32 -35.66
C ASN A 241 6.86 -8.94 -34.64
N THR A 242 7.21 -8.92 -33.35
CA THR A 242 6.31 -8.45 -32.30
C THR A 242 6.53 -6.97 -32.04
N LYS A 243 5.50 -6.17 -32.32
CA LYS A 243 5.55 -4.71 -32.18
C LYS A 243 4.32 -4.20 -31.45
N ILE A 244 4.49 -3.13 -30.69
CA ILE A 244 3.43 -2.46 -29.97
C ILE A 244 3.23 -1.07 -30.59
N PRO A 245 2.05 -0.74 -31.16
CA PRO A 245 1.76 0.59 -31.68
C PRO A 245 1.93 1.69 -30.62
N ALA A 246 2.07 2.94 -31.06
CA ALA A 246 2.09 4.10 -30.17
C ALA A 246 0.84 4.14 -29.27
N GLY A 247 1.03 4.24 -27.94
CA GLY A 247 -0.07 4.17 -26.97
C GLY A 247 -0.78 2.81 -26.90
N GLY A 248 -0.22 1.77 -27.54
CA GLY A 248 -0.83 0.45 -27.66
C GLY A 248 -0.51 -0.48 -26.49
N TYR A 249 -1.29 -1.54 -26.40
CA TYR A 249 -1.17 -2.60 -25.40
C TYR A 249 -0.97 -3.94 -26.12
N LEU A 250 -0.15 -4.81 -25.54
CA LEU A 250 0.06 -6.18 -26.02
C LEU A 250 -0.05 -7.17 -24.86
N VAL A 251 -0.94 -8.15 -25.02
CA VAL A 251 -1.21 -9.18 -24.02
C VAL A 251 -0.56 -10.49 -24.43
N PHE A 252 0.26 -11.05 -23.55
CA PHE A 252 0.74 -12.43 -23.62
C PHE A 252 -0.03 -13.29 -22.63
N ARG A 253 -0.57 -14.41 -23.11
CA ARG A 253 -1.31 -15.37 -22.30
C ARG A 253 -0.43 -16.56 -21.90
N ALA A 254 -0.82 -17.24 -20.83
CA ALA A 254 -0.04 -18.33 -20.24
C ALA A 254 0.31 -19.43 -21.23
N ASP A 255 -0.60 -19.80 -22.13
CA ASP A 255 -0.34 -20.78 -23.20
C ASP A 255 0.81 -20.39 -24.14
N VAL A 256 1.13 -19.10 -24.23
CA VAL A 256 2.24 -18.56 -25.02
C VAL A 256 3.54 -18.53 -24.20
N TYR A 257 3.55 -17.92 -23.01
CA TYR A 257 4.80 -17.73 -22.25
C TYR A 257 5.21 -18.93 -21.41
N SER A 258 4.32 -19.90 -21.19
CA SER A 258 4.65 -21.19 -20.56
C SER A 258 5.22 -22.22 -21.55
N ALA A 259 5.19 -21.92 -22.86
CA ALA A 259 5.66 -22.85 -23.88
C ALA A 259 7.19 -22.90 -23.97
N GLY A 260 7.74 -24.11 -24.12
CA GLY A 260 9.16 -24.34 -24.36
C GLY A 260 9.99 -24.61 -23.10
N GLU A 261 11.30 -24.80 -23.28
CA GLU A 261 12.23 -25.21 -22.20
C GLU A 261 12.42 -24.12 -21.13
N ASN A 262 12.29 -22.85 -21.51
CA ASN A 262 12.45 -21.69 -20.62
C ASN A 262 11.11 -20.99 -20.32
N GLY A 263 9.97 -21.66 -20.56
CA GLY A 263 8.66 -21.12 -20.25
C GLY A 263 8.43 -20.96 -18.74
N PHE A 264 7.42 -20.18 -18.37
CA PHE A 264 7.03 -19.98 -16.98
C PHE A 264 5.53 -19.90 -16.77
N ASN A 265 5.10 -20.03 -15.51
CA ASN A 265 3.73 -19.76 -15.08
C ASN A 265 3.81 -18.87 -13.85
N PHE A 266 2.83 -18.00 -13.68
CA PHE A 266 2.77 -17.19 -12.47
C PHE A 266 2.26 -18.05 -11.29
N ASP A 267 2.81 -17.82 -10.11
CA ASP A 267 2.34 -18.27 -8.82
C ASP A 267 1.27 -17.29 -8.28
N ALA A 268 0.09 -17.83 -7.96
CA ALA A 268 -0.98 -17.08 -7.33
C ALA A 268 -0.60 -16.49 -5.95
N HIS A 269 0.49 -16.97 -5.35
CA HIS A 269 1.03 -16.49 -4.08
C HIS A 269 1.95 -15.26 -4.20
N GLY A 270 2.27 -14.85 -5.43
CA GLY A 270 3.06 -13.66 -5.74
C GLY A 270 4.51 -13.97 -6.11
N GLU A 271 5.04 -13.17 -7.05
CA GLU A 271 6.42 -13.23 -7.55
C GLU A 271 6.76 -11.93 -8.30
N ASP A 272 7.73 -11.97 -9.20
CA ASP A 272 8.09 -10.86 -10.07
C ASP A 272 7.37 -10.91 -11.42
N VAL A 273 7.31 -9.76 -12.10
CA VAL A 273 7.01 -9.69 -13.53
C VAL A 273 7.89 -8.62 -14.16
N PHE A 274 8.76 -9.03 -15.08
CA PHE A 274 9.69 -8.11 -15.74
C PHE A 274 9.73 -8.33 -17.24
N ILE A 275 9.98 -7.23 -17.96
CA ILE A 275 10.40 -7.23 -19.35
C ILE A 275 11.85 -6.71 -19.44
N PHE A 276 12.70 -7.44 -20.14
CA PHE A 276 14.10 -7.08 -20.41
C PHE A 276 14.33 -6.87 -21.90
N GLU A 277 14.92 -5.73 -22.28
CA GLU A 277 15.40 -5.49 -23.63
C GLU A 277 16.65 -6.32 -23.92
N ALA A 278 16.70 -6.90 -25.12
CA ALA A 278 17.88 -7.57 -25.65
C ALA A 278 18.20 -7.10 -27.07
N ASP A 279 19.48 -7.16 -27.43
CA ASP A 279 19.95 -6.95 -28.80
C ASP A 279 19.63 -8.16 -29.71
N ALA A 280 20.05 -8.08 -30.98
CA ALA A 280 19.79 -9.13 -31.96
C ALA A 280 20.47 -10.47 -31.61
N GLU A 281 21.59 -10.41 -30.89
CA GLU A 281 22.36 -11.53 -30.39
C GLU A 281 21.77 -12.11 -29.09
N GLY A 282 20.82 -11.41 -28.46
CA GLY A 282 20.16 -11.80 -27.22
C GLY A 282 20.85 -11.29 -25.96
N ASN A 283 21.83 -10.40 -26.06
CA ASN A 283 22.47 -9.78 -24.90
C ASN A 283 21.57 -8.67 -24.35
N LEU A 284 21.46 -8.57 -23.02
CA LEU A 284 20.64 -7.54 -22.39
C LEU A 284 21.27 -6.16 -22.59
N THR A 285 20.47 -5.18 -23.00
CA THR A 285 20.97 -3.83 -23.34
C THR A 285 21.08 -2.91 -22.12
N GLY A 286 20.40 -3.26 -21.03
CA GLY A 286 20.29 -2.46 -19.81
C GLY A 286 18.87 -1.98 -19.51
N TYR A 287 18.01 -1.86 -20.53
CA TYR A 287 16.61 -1.49 -20.30
C TYR A 287 15.82 -2.69 -19.78
N ASN A 288 15.15 -2.49 -18.66
CA ASN A 288 14.09 -3.37 -18.17
C ASN A 288 13.04 -2.56 -17.41
N HIS A 289 11.90 -3.18 -17.18
CA HIS A 289 10.85 -2.62 -16.36
C HIS A 289 10.02 -3.76 -15.77
N GLY A 290 9.63 -3.62 -14.51
CA GLY A 290 8.85 -4.67 -13.86
C GLY A 290 8.40 -4.31 -12.46
N TYR A 291 7.71 -5.25 -11.85
CA TYR A 291 7.20 -5.14 -10.48
C TYR A 291 7.19 -6.50 -9.82
N SER A 292 7.39 -6.53 -8.51
CA SER A 292 6.95 -7.65 -7.69
C SER A 292 5.48 -7.45 -7.30
N PHE A 293 4.72 -8.54 -7.24
CA PHE A 293 3.34 -8.54 -6.77
C PHE A 293 3.14 -9.63 -5.72
N GLY A 294 2.20 -9.39 -4.80
CA GLY A 294 1.87 -10.34 -3.74
C GLY A 294 0.74 -11.29 -4.14
N GLU A 295 0.26 -12.05 -3.16
CA GLU A 295 -0.90 -12.94 -3.26
C GLU A 295 -2.07 -12.33 -4.04
N VAL A 296 -2.50 -13.04 -5.09
CA VAL A 296 -3.62 -12.68 -5.97
C VAL A 296 -4.86 -13.50 -5.66
N THR A 297 -6.03 -12.89 -5.90
CA THR A 297 -7.30 -13.62 -5.84
C THR A 297 -7.71 -13.94 -7.25
N ASN A 298 -8.46 -15.03 -7.37
CA ASN A 298 -9.08 -15.42 -8.63
C ASN A 298 -9.78 -14.21 -9.30
N ASN A 299 -9.40 -13.94 -10.54
CA ASN A 299 -9.89 -12.85 -11.40
C ASN A 299 -9.64 -11.42 -10.89
N ILE A 300 -8.67 -11.22 -9.98
CA ILE A 300 -8.13 -9.90 -9.65
C ILE A 300 -6.71 -9.81 -10.18
N SER A 301 -6.49 -8.93 -11.15
CA SER A 301 -5.17 -8.61 -11.67
C SER A 301 -4.45 -7.60 -10.78
N PHE A 302 -3.13 -7.56 -10.86
CA PHE A 302 -2.35 -6.38 -10.51
C PHE A 302 -2.13 -5.53 -11.75
N GLY A 303 -2.10 -4.21 -11.60
CA GLY A 303 -1.83 -3.31 -12.71
C GLY A 303 -1.12 -2.04 -12.30
N ARG A 304 -0.54 -1.38 -13.28
CA ARG A 304 0.08 -0.06 -13.16
C ARG A 304 -0.99 1.01 -12.89
N TYR A 305 -0.80 1.81 -11.85
CA TYR A 305 -1.63 2.97 -11.55
C TYR A 305 -0.74 4.15 -11.16
N THR A 306 -0.96 5.30 -11.78
CA THR A 306 -0.26 6.54 -11.43
C THR A 306 -1.14 7.40 -10.53
N ASN A 307 -0.66 7.73 -9.33
CA ASN A 307 -1.41 8.52 -8.36
C ASN A 307 -1.37 10.02 -8.67
N SER A 308 -1.99 10.86 -7.82
CA SER A 308 -2.12 12.30 -8.04
C SER A 308 -0.81 13.09 -8.16
N VAL A 309 0.31 12.53 -7.71
CA VAL A 309 1.63 13.18 -7.72
C VAL A 309 2.57 12.60 -8.77
N GLY A 310 2.07 11.69 -9.62
CA GLY A 310 2.83 11.09 -10.72
C GLY A 310 3.58 9.83 -10.34
N GLU A 311 3.43 9.34 -9.10
CA GLU A 311 4.07 8.12 -8.63
C GLU A 311 3.34 6.91 -9.19
N THR A 312 4.09 5.91 -9.64
CA THR A 312 3.52 4.73 -10.28
C THR A 312 3.56 3.56 -9.32
N HIS A 313 2.42 2.93 -9.10
CA HIS A 313 2.25 1.76 -8.24
C HIS A 313 1.77 0.56 -9.05
N PHE A 314 2.08 -0.65 -8.59
CA PHE A 314 1.54 -1.89 -9.13
C PHE A 314 0.62 -2.53 -8.10
N VAL A 315 -0.68 -2.56 -8.42
CA VAL A 315 -1.74 -2.68 -7.41
C VAL A 315 -2.87 -3.59 -7.86
N PRO A 316 -3.60 -4.25 -6.95
CA PRO A 316 -4.81 -4.97 -7.32
C PRO A 316 -5.79 -4.05 -8.06
N MET A 317 -6.39 -4.53 -9.15
CA MET A 317 -7.28 -3.76 -10.02
C MET A 317 -8.75 -4.09 -9.80
N ALA A 318 -9.62 -3.10 -9.96
CA ALA A 318 -11.06 -3.29 -9.77
C ALA A 318 -11.70 -4.14 -10.88
N THR A 319 -11.15 -4.06 -12.09
CA THR A 319 -11.58 -4.85 -13.25
C THR A 319 -10.40 -5.23 -14.12
N LEU A 320 -10.45 -6.41 -14.74
CA LEU A 320 -9.50 -6.84 -15.77
C LEU A 320 -9.60 -5.93 -17.00
N THR A 321 -8.46 -5.51 -17.54
CA THR A 321 -8.39 -4.57 -18.68
C THR A 321 -7.47 -5.01 -19.83
N PRO A 322 -7.46 -6.29 -20.24
CA PRO A 322 -6.60 -6.74 -21.33
C PRO A 322 -6.93 -6.01 -22.65
N GLY A 323 -5.91 -5.42 -23.25
CA GLY A 323 -5.91 -4.60 -24.46
C GLY A 323 -6.30 -3.14 -24.23
N ALA A 324 -6.40 -2.66 -22.99
CA ALA A 324 -6.95 -1.34 -22.67
C ALA A 324 -6.23 -0.65 -21.49
N ALA A 325 -6.57 0.62 -21.26
CA ALA A 325 -6.07 1.33 -20.09
C ALA A 325 -6.59 0.68 -18.79
N ASN A 326 -5.70 0.57 -17.80
CA ASN A 326 -6.02 0.00 -16.50
C ASN A 326 -7.21 0.67 -15.83
N SER A 327 -7.95 -0.15 -15.08
CA SER A 327 -9.01 0.33 -14.21
C SER A 327 -8.45 1.08 -13.00
N LYS A 328 -9.34 1.58 -12.14
CA LYS A 328 -8.93 2.10 -10.84
C LYS A 328 -8.48 0.92 -9.94
N PRO A 329 -7.62 1.19 -8.94
CA PRO A 329 -7.24 0.17 -7.97
C PRO A 329 -8.48 -0.45 -7.31
N TYR A 330 -8.40 -1.75 -7.04
CA TYR A 330 -9.40 -2.48 -6.28
C TYR A 330 -9.61 -1.81 -4.93
N GLN A 331 -10.87 -1.64 -4.55
CA GLN A 331 -11.22 -1.03 -3.28
C GLN A 331 -11.64 -2.10 -2.28
N GLY A 332 -10.87 -2.23 -1.21
CA GLY A 332 -11.22 -3.05 -0.06
C GLY A 332 -12.56 -2.66 0.58
N LYS A 333 -13.24 -3.66 1.17
CA LYS A 333 -14.44 -3.41 2.01
C LYS A 333 -14.10 -2.72 3.32
N VAL A 334 -12.89 -2.96 3.83
CA VAL A 334 -12.34 -2.34 5.04
C VAL A 334 -11.14 -1.54 4.60
N VAL A 335 -11.04 -0.31 5.10
CA VAL A 335 -10.03 0.67 4.67
C VAL A 335 -9.46 1.42 5.86
N ILE A 336 -8.22 1.90 5.74
CA ILE A 336 -7.58 2.82 6.68
C ILE A 336 -8.17 4.22 6.48
N THR A 337 -8.59 4.86 7.56
CA THR A 337 -9.30 6.15 7.53
C THR A 337 -8.62 7.27 8.27
N GLU A 338 -7.84 6.96 9.30
CA GLU A 338 -7.11 7.97 10.09
C GLU A 338 -5.78 7.40 10.61
N ILE A 339 -4.71 8.20 10.57
CA ILE A 339 -3.40 7.85 11.12
C ILE A 339 -2.89 9.03 11.95
N MET A 340 -2.55 8.75 13.20
CA MET A 340 -1.84 9.67 14.08
C MET A 340 -0.45 9.12 14.33
N TYR A 341 0.55 9.71 13.68
CA TYR A 341 1.98 9.40 13.83
C TYR A 341 2.72 10.64 14.34
N ASN A 342 3.90 10.43 14.92
CA ASN A 342 4.72 11.47 15.53
C ASN A 342 3.89 12.38 16.46
N ALA A 343 3.06 11.79 17.32
CA ALA A 343 2.17 12.55 18.18
C ALA A 343 2.96 13.36 19.22
N THR A 344 2.60 14.64 19.43
CA THR A 344 3.30 15.54 20.37
C THR A 344 3.30 15.06 21.81
N ASP A 345 2.29 14.28 22.19
CA ASP A 345 2.17 13.66 23.51
C ASP A 345 2.42 12.15 23.48
N GLY A 346 2.94 11.62 22.37
CA GLY A 346 3.30 10.22 22.18
C GLY A 346 2.12 9.26 21.99
N VAL A 347 0.87 9.75 21.94
CA VAL A 347 -0.30 8.88 21.76
C VAL A 347 -0.65 8.74 20.28
N GLU A 348 -0.22 7.63 19.70
CA GLU A 348 -0.38 7.28 18.30
C GLU A 348 -1.50 6.26 18.08
N PHE A 349 -2.08 6.25 16.88
CA PHE A 349 -3.13 5.29 16.52
C PHE A 349 -3.34 5.16 15.01
N VAL A 350 -3.98 4.06 14.62
CA VAL A 350 -4.51 3.81 13.27
C VAL A 350 -6.01 3.52 13.37
N GLU A 351 -6.82 4.18 12.57
CA GLU A 351 -8.25 3.91 12.43
C GLU A 351 -8.54 3.14 11.15
N ILE A 352 -9.37 2.09 11.26
CA ILE A 352 -9.93 1.38 10.12
C ILE A 352 -11.46 1.42 10.14
N GLN A 353 -12.07 1.41 8.96
CA GLN A 353 -13.53 1.39 8.80
C GLN A 353 -13.97 0.37 7.75
N ASN A 354 -15.06 -0.35 8.03
CA ASN A 354 -15.80 -1.07 7.00
C ASN A 354 -16.70 -0.09 6.23
N VAL A 355 -16.36 0.15 4.97
CA VAL A 355 -17.06 1.09 4.08
C VAL A 355 -18.05 0.40 3.14
N SER A 356 -18.20 -0.92 3.29
CA SER A 356 -19.17 -1.72 2.53
C SER A 356 -20.49 -1.89 3.28
N ASP A 357 -21.50 -2.40 2.56
CA ASP A 357 -22.80 -2.81 3.13
C ASP A 357 -22.79 -4.24 3.72
N ASP A 358 -21.64 -4.93 3.67
CA ASP A 358 -21.48 -6.29 4.15
C ASP A 358 -20.72 -6.34 5.48
N THR A 359 -21.14 -7.25 6.36
CA THR A 359 -20.32 -7.63 7.51
C THR A 359 -19.07 -8.38 7.03
N VAL A 360 -17.89 -7.93 7.48
CA VAL A 360 -16.60 -8.53 7.11
C VAL A 360 -16.03 -9.32 8.30
N LYS A 361 -15.65 -10.56 8.06
CA LYS A 361 -14.86 -11.38 8.99
C LYS A 361 -13.38 -11.06 8.80
N LEU A 362 -12.70 -10.64 9.85
CA LEU A 362 -11.26 -10.35 9.82
C LEU A 362 -10.44 -11.62 10.09
N TYR A 363 -10.85 -12.72 9.48
CA TYR A 363 -10.24 -14.05 9.57
C TYR A 363 -10.71 -14.93 8.41
N ASP A 364 -9.94 -15.97 8.09
CA ASP A 364 -10.32 -16.92 7.04
C ASP A 364 -11.44 -17.86 7.53
N LYS A 365 -12.43 -18.12 6.68
CA LYS A 365 -13.63 -18.87 7.09
C LYS A 365 -13.34 -20.37 7.32
N ASP A 366 -12.37 -20.92 6.60
CA ASP A 366 -11.99 -22.33 6.64
C ASP A 366 -10.83 -22.53 7.61
N GLU A 367 -10.02 -21.49 7.84
CA GLU A 367 -8.94 -21.44 8.82
C GLU A 367 -9.11 -20.27 9.82
N PRO A 368 -10.03 -20.35 10.80
CA PRO A 368 -10.37 -19.21 11.67
C PRO A 368 -9.25 -18.70 12.58
N THR A 369 -8.16 -19.46 12.71
CA THR A 369 -6.94 -19.04 13.41
C THR A 369 -6.05 -18.14 12.57
N ASN A 370 -6.21 -18.13 11.24
CA ASN A 370 -5.53 -17.22 10.35
C ASN A 370 -6.34 -15.91 10.24
N THR A 371 -5.99 -14.93 11.07
CA THR A 371 -6.67 -13.64 11.13
C THR A 371 -6.04 -12.61 10.20
N TRP A 372 -6.79 -11.56 9.85
CA TRP A 372 -6.23 -10.43 9.10
C TRP A 372 -5.16 -9.73 9.95
N LYS A 373 -4.28 -8.97 9.28
CA LYS A 373 -3.25 -8.17 9.95
C LYS A 373 -3.18 -6.75 9.43
N VAL A 374 -2.57 -5.89 10.24
CA VAL A 374 -2.08 -4.57 9.84
C VAL A 374 -0.56 -4.61 9.94
N ASP A 375 0.07 -4.74 8.78
CA ASP A 375 1.52 -4.68 8.60
C ASP A 375 2.01 -3.24 8.75
N GLY A 376 3.27 -3.04 9.14
CA GLY A 376 3.83 -1.77 9.62
C GLY A 376 3.82 -1.67 11.14
N ILE A 377 2.65 -1.89 11.77
CA ILE A 377 2.50 -1.88 13.25
C ILE A 377 2.52 -3.27 13.90
N GLY A 378 2.75 -4.33 13.10
CA GLY A 378 2.86 -5.72 13.60
C GLY A 378 1.58 -6.26 14.27
N PHE A 379 0.40 -5.81 13.84
CA PHE A 379 -0.86 -6.13 14.51
C PHE A 379 -1.63 -7.25 13.81
N ASN A 380 -2.11 -8.24 14.57
CA ASN A 380 -3.04 -9.26 14.09
C ASN A 380 -4.39 -9.11 14.78
N PHE A 381 -5.48 -9.19 14.03
CA PHE A 381 -6.81 -9.11 14.63
C PHE A 381 -7.07 -10.32 15.55
N PRO A 382 -7.78 -10.14 16.68
CA PRO A 382 -8.16 -11.27 17.52
C PRO A 382 -9.03 -12.29 16.78
N LEU A 383 -9.05 -13.53 17.27
CA LEU A 383 -9.90 -14.59 16.72
C LEU A 383 -11.37 -14.19 16.71
N ASN A 384 -12.09 -14.61 15.67
CA ASN A 384 -13.53 -14.34 15.48
C ASN A 384 -13.89 -12.85 15.38
N THR A 385 -12.92 -11.97 15.10
CA THR A 385 -13.18 -10.55 14.92
C THR A 385 -14.03 -10.31 13.67
N VAL A 386 -15.07 -9.48 13.84
CA VAL A 386 -16.02 -9.14 12.78
C VAL A 386 -16.28 -7.64 12.82
N ILE A 387 -16.19 -6.99 11.66
CA ILE A 387 -16.48 -5.56 11.48
C ILE A 387 -17.76 -5.38 10.64
N ASN A 388 -18.78 -4.78 11.23
CA ASN A 388 -20.08 -4.57 10.59
C ASN A 388 -20.07 -3.38 9.61
N PRO A 389 -21.03 -3.27 8.69
CA PRO A 389 -21.14 -2.14 7.76
C PRO A 389 -21.06 -0.79 8.49
N GLY A 390 -20.15 0.09 8.09
CA GLY A 390 -19.93 1.40 8.71
C GLY A 390 -19.21 1.40 10.05
N GLN A 391 -18.90 0.22 10.61
CA GLN A 391 -18.20 0.09 11.90
C GLN A 391 -16.74 0.51 11.79
N ILE A 392 -16.26 1.17 12.85
CA ILE A 392 -14.87 1.61 13.01
C ILE A 392 -14.19 0.81 14.12
N PHE A 393 -12.93 0.43 13.89
CA PHE A 393 -12.00 0.00 14.91
C PHE A 393 -10.83 0.97 15.00
N VAL A 394 -10.35 1.19 16.23
CA VAL A 394 -9.16 2.01 16.49
C VAL A 394 -8.07 1.11 17.04
N LEU A 395 -6.89 1.17 16.44
CA LEU A 395 -5.70 0.44 16.85
C LEU A 395 -4.77 1.43 17.56
N ILE A 396 -4.33 1.14 18.78
CA ILE A 396 -3.51 2.06 19.59
C ILE A 396 -2.22 1.39 20.04
N ASP A 397 -1.18 2.18 20.25
CA ASP A 397 0.04 1.71 20.91
C ASP A 397 -0.27 1.18 22.32
N ASP A 398 0.29 0.01 22.69
CA ASP A 398 0.03 -0.66 23.96
C ASP A 398 0.63 0.03 25.20
N THR A 399 1.45 1.06 25.01
CA THR A 399 1.91 1.96 26.06
C THR A 399 0.79 2.87 26.59
N VAL A 400 -0.33 3.00 25.87
CA VAL A 400 -1.50 3.78 26.28
C VAL A 400 -2.66 2.86 26.66
N SER A 401 -3.22 3.07 27.86
CA SER A 401 -4.38 2.28 28.27
C SER A 401 -5.63 2.64 27.45
N VAL A 402 -6.48 1.65 27.18
CA VAL A 402 -7.75 1.84 26.46
C VAL A 402 -8.64 2.90 27.14
N ASP A 403 -8.68 2.92 28.47
CA ASP A 403 -9.51 3.85 29.23
C ASP A 403 -8.97 5.29 29.13
N ASP A 404 -7.65 5.47 29.20
CA ASP A 404 -7.02 6.78 29.05
C ASP A 404 -7.18 7.30 27.62
N PHE A 405 -7.01 6.44 26.62
CA PHE A 405 -7.24 6.80 25.21
C PHE A 405 -8.69 7.26 24.98
N ARG A 406 -9.67 6.50 25.47
CA ARG A 406 -11.09 6.88 25.39
C ARG A 406 -11.35 8.21 26.05
N LYS A 407 -10.79 8.43 27.24
CA LYS A 407 -10.96 9.68 27.99
C LYS A 407 -10.34 10.86 27.24
N LYS A 408 -9.15 10.68 26.66
CA LYS A 408 -8.44 11.71 25.88
C LYS A 408 -9.29 12.21 24.72
N TYR A 409 -9.84 11.30 23.92
CA TYR A 409 -10.61 11.64 22.72
C TYR A 409 -12.13 11.68 22.92
N SER A 410 -12.61 11.56 24.17
CA SER A 410 -14.04 11.47 24.49
C SER A 410 -14.78 10.41 23.67
N MET A 411 -14.14 9.26 23.46
CA MET A 411 -14.58 8.26 22.50
C MET A 411 -15.72 7.38 23.05
N ASP A 412 -16.73 7.08 22.23
CA ASP A 412 -17.85 6.21 22.60
C ASP A 412 -17.37 4.82 23.03
N SER A 413 -17.84 4.35 24.19
CA SER A 413 -17.45 3.07 24.79
C SER A 413 -17.76 1.85 23.91
N ASN A 414 -18.66 1.98 22.93
CA ASN A 414 -19.02 0.91 22.01
C ASN A 414 -18.05 0.75 20.82
N ILE A 415 -17.12 1.69 20.61
CA ILE A 415 -16.14 1.63 19.52
C ILE A 415 -14.99 0.72 19.96
N PRO A 416 -14.74 -0.41 19.29
CA PRO A 416 -13.65 -1.32 19.68
C PRO A 416 -12.27 -0.65 19.54
N ILE A 417 -11.45 -0.82 20.57
CA ILE A 417 -10.03 -0.45 20.56
C ILE A 417 -9.21 -1.73 20.68
N PHE A 418 -8.15 -1.84 19.89
CA PHE A 418 -7.19 -2.93 19.97
C PHE A 418 -5.78 -2.37 20.17
N PRO A 419 -5.09 -2.73 21.27
CA PRO A 419 -3.68 -2.40 21.43
C PRO A 419 -2.79 -3.17 20.44
N TYR A 420 -1.74 -2.54 19.92
CA TYR A 420 -0.66 -3.13 19.13
C TYR A 420 0.70 -2.89 19.79
N THR A 421 1.68 -3.75 19.52
CA THR A 421 3.01 -3.71 20.14
C THR A 421 4.11 -3.14 19.23
N GLY A 422 3.82 -2.96 17.94
CA GLY A 422 4.71 -2.24 17.03
C GLY A 422 4.70 -0.74 17.30
N THR A 423 5.39 0.03 16.45
CA THR A 423 5.50 1.49 16.57
C THR A 423 5.19 2.12 15.24
N LEU A 424 4.48 3.25 15.23
CA LEU A 424 4.39 4.04 14.01
C LEU A 424 5.68 4.83 13.81
N GLN A 425 6.21 4.86 12.58
CA GLN A 425 7.45 5.58 12.29
C GLN A 425 7.15 7.07 12.09
N GLY A 426 7.83 7.90 12.88
CA GLY A 426 7.66 9.36 12.84
C GLY A 426 8.23 10.01 11.58
N ASN A 427 9.11 9.34 10.84
CA ASN A 427 9.69 9.81 9.58
C ASN A 427 8.92 9.34 8.32
N GLY A 428 7.75 8.70 8.49
CA GLY A 428 6.98 8.09 7.42
C GLY A 428 7.21 6.58 7.32
N GLU A 429 6.20 5.84 6.88
CA GLU A 429 6.27 4.39 6.62
C GLU A 429 5.12 3.93 5.72
N THR A 430 5.08 2.63 5.44
CA THR A 430 3.94 1.97 4.78
C THR A 430 3.14 1.14 5.79
N ILE A 431 1.85 1.44 5.92
CA ILE A 431 0.88 0.62 6.66
C ILE A 431 0.05 -0.16 5.65
N LYS A 432 -0.02 -1.49 5.80
CA LYS A 432 -0.82 -2.37 4.93
C LYS A 432 -1.89 -3.10 5.73
N LEU A 433 -3.14 -2.96 5.33
CA LEU A 433 -4.23 -3.81 5.80
C LEU A 433 -4.32 -5.04 4.92
N GLU A 434 -4.09 -6.21 5.51
CA GLU A 434 -3.96 -7.46 4.75
C GLU A 434 -4.95 -8.52 5.22
N LYS A 435 -5.64 -9.11 4.26
CA LYS A 435 -6.62 -10.16 4.45
C LYS A 435 -5.95 -11.53 4.44
N SER A 436 -6.23 -12.32 5.46
CA SER A 436 -5.78 -13.72 5.49
C SER A 436 -6.39 -14.56 4.36
N ARG A 437 -5.61 -15.55 3.92
CA ARG A 437 -5.95 -16.49 2.86
C ARG A 437 -5.72 -17.94 3.33
N PRO A 438 -6.36 -18.93 2.71
CA PRO A 438 -6.13 -20.33 3.06
C PRO A 438 -4.64 -20.67 2.98
N SER A 439 -4.15 -21.45 3.94
CA SER A 439 -2.77 -21.91 3.91
C SER A 439 -2.51 -22.85 2.73
N TYR A 440 -1.24 -22.92 2.32
CA TYR A 440 -0.76 -23.87 1.32
C TYR A 440 0.58 -24.46 1.77
N TYR A 441 1.04 -25.49 1.08
CA TYR A 441 2.34 -26.11 1.34
C TYR A 441 3.26 -25.84 0.17
N LYS A 442 4.48 -25.36 0.47
CA LYS A 442 5.58 -25.34 -0.49
C LYS A 442 6.05 -26.76 -0.82
N GLU A 443 6.88 -26.90 -1.85
CA GLU A 443 7.44 -28.20 -2.26
C GLU A 443 8.25 -28.88 -1.14
N ASP A 444 8.87 -28.10 -0.27
CA ASP A 444 9.62 -28.55 0.90
C ASP A 444 8.72 -28.93 2.10
N MET A 445 7.40 -28.95 1.90
CA MET A 445 6.37 -29.23 2.91
C MET A 445 6.23 -28.15 4.00
N THR A 446 6.83 -26.97 3.82
CA THR A 446 6.61 -25.83 4.70
C THR A 446 5.20 -25.28 4.49
N GLN A 447 4.41 -25.18 5.57
CA GLN A 447 3.09 -24.55 5.54
C GLN A 447 3.23 -23.03 5.54
N VAL A 448 2.55 -22.36 4.61
CA VAL A 448 2.54 -20.90 4.46
C VAL A 448 1.13 -20.38 4.69
N PHE A 449 1.02 -19.25 5.38
CA PHE A 449 -0.24 -18.53 5.60
C PHE A 449 -0.19 -17.21 4.82
N PRO A 450 -0.67 -17.19 3.56
CA PRO A 450 -0.56 -16.01 2.73
C PRO A 450 -1.55 -14.91 3.15
N TYR A 451 -1.21 -13.69 2.73
CA TYR A 451 -1.96 -12.48 2.99
C TYR A 451 -2.15 -11.68 1.72
N MET A 452 -3.37 -11.20 1.51
CA MET A 452 -3.75 -10.37 0.38
C MET A 452 -3.83 -8.90 0.80
N LEU A 453 -3.17 -8.02 0.06
CA LEU A 453 -3.27 -6.58 0.25
C LEU A 453 -4.70 -6.07 -0.03
N ILE A 454 -5.32 -5.40 0.93
CA ILE A 454 -6.70 -4.87 0.82
C ILE A 454 -6.73 -3.35 0.72
N ASP A 455 -5.89 -2.68 1.49
CA ASP A 455 -5.73 -1.22 1.51
C ASP A 455 -4.37 -0.89 2.15
N TRP A 456 -3.74 0.19 1.74
CA TRP A 456 -2.48 0.62 2.32
C TRP A 456 -2.22 2.09 2.07
N VAL A 457 -1.24 2.61 2.80
CA VAL A 457 -0.79 3.99 2.69
C VAL A 457 0.68 4.06 3.07
N THR A 458 1.46 4.69 2.21
CA THR A 458 2.87 5.05 2.40
C THR A 458 2.91 6.53 2.71
N TYR A 459 2.76 6.90 3.98
CA TYR A 459 2.70 8.29 4.38
C TYR A 459 4.10 8.87 4.59
N GLY A 460 4.26 10.17 4.32
CA GLY A 460 5.50 10.92 4.54
C GLY A 460 5.30 12.12 5.46
N THR A 461 6.41 12.74 5.85
CA THR A 461 6.44 13.91 6.76
C THR A 461 6.34 15.26 6.07
N SER A 462 6.46 15.29 4.74
CA SER A 462 6.50 16.51 3.95
C SER A 462 5.72 16.36 2.65
N ALA A 463 5.61 17.46 1.91
CA ALA A 463 4.92 17.48 0.62
C ALA A 463 5.43 16.32 -0.27
N PRO A 464 4.52 15.54 -0.89
CA PRO A 464 3.11 15.85 -1.10
C PRO A 464 2.15 15.52 0.05
N TRP A 465 2.64 14.92 1.14
CA TRP A 465 1.83 14.63 2.33
C TRP A 465 1.61 15.90 3.18
N PRO A 466 0.46 16.02 3.87
CA PRO A 466 0.18 17.14 4.77
C PRO A 466 1.15 17.20 5.97
N SER A 467 2.12 18.12 5.92
CA SER A 467 3.15 18.27 6.97
C SER A 467 2.59 18.60 8.36
N GLU A 468 1.38 19.17 8.47
CA GLU A 468 0.79 19.45 9.78
C GLU A 468 0.40 18.18 10.55
N ALA A 469 0.34 17.02 9.89
CA ALA A 469 0.18 15.74 10.57
C ALA A 469 1.49 15.22 11.17
N ASP A 470 2.65 15.76 10.76
CA ASP A 470 3.95 15.41 11.31
C ASP A 470 4.28 16.29 12.53
N GLY A 471 4.08 15.78 13.75
CA GLY A 471 4.57 16.45 14.96
C GLY A 471 3.85 17.74 15.37
N ALA A 472 2.87 18.22 14.59
CA ALA A 472 2.13 19.45 14.89
C ALA A 472 0.74 19.21 15.53
N GLY A 473 0.45 17.95 15.92
CA GLY A 473 -0.73 17.58 16.71
C GLY A 473 -2.01 17.33 15.90
N LYS A 474 -1.93 17.29 14.56
CA LYS A 474 -3.01 16.80 13.69
C LYS A 474 -2.77 15.35 13.29
N SER A 475 -3.81 14.67 12.84
CA SER A 475 -3.74 13.34 12.22
C SER A 475 -4.01 13.43 10.72
N LEU A 476 -3.48 12.45 9.96
CA LEU A 476 -3.87 12.23 8.57
C LEU A 476 -5.27 11.63 8.52
N ASN A 477 -6.18 12.31 7.84
CA ASN A 477 -7.56 11.87 7.64
C ASN A 477 -7.82 11.63 6.15
N ARG A 478 -8.36 10.46 5.83
CA ARG A 478 -8.74 10.12 4.45
C ARG A 478 -9.97 10.92 4.03
N ILE A 479 -9.88 11.62 2.90
CA ILE A 479 -10.93 12.50 2.39
C ILE A 479 -12.06 11.66 1.78
N ARG A 480 -11.72 10.70 0.90
CA ARG A 480 -12.66 9.83 0.19
C ARG A 480 -12.31 8.38 0.46
N LYS A 481 -13.13 7.76 1.31
CA LYS A 481 -12.96 6.38 1.78
C LYS A 481 -13.19 5.32 0.69
N ASN A 482 -13.75 5.75 -0.45
CA ASN A 482 -13.99 4.93 -1.63
C ASN A 482 -13.04 5.19 -2.80
N GLU A 483 -11.97 5.93 -2.55
CA GLU A 483 -10.89 6.14 -3.52
C GLU A 483 -9.60 5.52 -2.99
N TYR A 484 -8.59 5.41 -3.84
CA TYR A 484 -7.33 4.75 -3.53
C TYR A 484 -6.65 5.32 -2.28
N GLY A 485 -6.16 4.44 -1.40
CA GLY A 485 -5.60 4.80 -0.10
C GLY A 485 -4.19 5.37 -0.19
N ASN A 486 -3.38 4.88 -1.11
CA ASN A 486 -2.01 5.34 -1.29
C ASN A 486 -1.90 6.51 -2.30
N ASP A 487 -2.80 7.48 -2.17
CA ASP A 487 -2.79 8.71 -2.97
C ASP A 487 -2.72 9.92 -2.04
N PRO A 488 -1.60 10.69 -2.02
CA PRO A 488 -1.45 11.83 -1.11
C PRO A 488 -2.58 12.86 -1.20
N ALA A 489 -3.16 13.08 -2.39
CA ALA A 489 -4.28 14.01 -2.57
C ALA A 489 -5.59 13.54 -1.93
N ASN A 490 -5.67 12.28 -1.52
CA ASN A 490 -6.81 11.72 -0.78
C ASN A 490 -6.64 11.84 0.74
N TRP A 491 -5.62 12.56 1.22
CA TRP A 491 -5.38 12.78 2.64
C TRP A 491 -5.31 14.26 2.99
N LYS A 492 -5.72 14.59 4.21
CA LYS A 492 -5.63 15.94 4.79
C LYS A 492 -5.23 15.85 6.26
N ALA A 493 -4.52 16.87 6.76
CA ALA A 493 -4.24 16.99 8.17
C ALA A 493 -5.42 17.67 8.90
N GLU A 494 -6.02 17.00 9.88
CA GLU A 494 -7.12 17.52 10.70
C GLU A 494 -6.92 17.23 12.19
N ALA A 495 -7.75 17.85 13.04
CA ALA A 495 -7.75 17.52 14.46
C ALA A 495 -8.07 16.03 14.64
N PRO A 496 -7.36 15.28 15.51
CA PRO A 496 -7.59 13.86 15.68
C PRO A 496 -9.03 13.54 16.05
N SER A 497 -9.63 12.58 15.34
CA SER A 497 -11.05 12.28 15.41
C SER A 497 -11.39 10.78 15.57
N PRO A 498 -10.60 9.99 16.33
CA PRO A 498 -10.75 8.54 16.38
C PRO A 498 -12.17 8.17 16.83
N GLY A 499 -12.81 7.30 16.06
CA GLY A 499 -14.14 6.76 16.31
C GLY A 499 -15.31 7.70 15.98
N THR A 500 -15.07 8.95 15.59
CA THR A 500 -16.15 9.96 15.46
C THR A 500 -17.10 9.71 14.28
N HIS A 501 -16.71 8.89 13.31
CA HIS A 501 -17.48 8.60 12.09
C HIS A 501 -18.14 7.21 12.08
N ASN A 502 -18.32 6.60 13.26
CA ASN A 502 -18.88 5.25 13.38
C ASN A 502 -20.38 5.26 13.03
N THR A 503 -20.72 4.72 11.85
CA THR A 503 -22.12 4.65 11.38
C THR A 503 -22.69 3.24 11.42
N ALA A 504 -22.00 2.30 12.09
CA ALA A 504 -22.33 0.88 12.21
C ALA A 504 -23.82 0.57 11.98
N ILE A 505 -24.17 0.25 10.73
CA ILE A 505 -25.50 -0.24 10.39
C ILE A 505 -25.47 -1.72 10.72
N ILE A 506 -26.05 -2.10 11.86
CA ILE A 506 -26.36 -3.52 12.10
C ILE A 506 -27.22 -3.98 10.91
N PRO A 507 -26.79 -4.97 10.11
CA PRO A 507 -27.56 -5.40 8.95
C PRO A 507 -28.94 -5.89 9.40
N ARG A 508 -29.99 -5.12 9.09
CA ARG A 508 -31.35 -5.65 9.03
C ARG A 508 -31.75 -5.66 7.57
N LYS A 509 -31.67 -6.85 6.97
CA LYS A 509 -32.01 -7.12 5.57
C LYS A 509 -33.35 -6.48 5.20
N ASN A 510 -33.39 -5.88 4.00
CA ASN A 510 -34.55 -5.43 3.24
C ASN A 510 -35.16 -4.06 3.64
N ARG A 511 -34.44 -2.97 3.37
CA ARG A 511 -35.09 -1.68 3.10
C ARG A 511 -35.50 -1.60 1.62
N VAL A 512 -36.79 -1.64 1.34
CA VAL A 512 -37.31 -1.00 0.13
C VAL A 512 -37.46 0.48 0.47
N SER A 513 -36.44 1.29 0.18
CA SER A 513 -36.60 2.74 0.25
C SER A 513 -37.39 3.19 -0.96
N THR A 514 -38.56 3.77 -0.74
CA THR A 514 -39.18 4.63 -1.75
C THR A 514 -38.88 6.08 -1.38
N PRO A 515 -38.87 7.03 -2.33
CA PRO A 515 -38.59 8.44 -2.03
C PRO A 515 -39.47 9.01 -0.91
N ASP A 516 -40.69 8.46 -0.77
CA ASP A 516 -41.70 8.97 0.15
C ASP A 516 -41.77 8.25 1.51
N PHE A 517 -41.17 7.06 1.65
CA PHE A 517 -41.30 6.24 2.87
C PHE A 517 -40.02 5.53 3.26
N LYS A 518 -39.66 5.59 4.56
CA LYS A 518 -38.62 4.77 5.19
C LYS A 518 -39.21 4.01 6.38
N VAL A 519 -38.98 2.71 6.46
CA VAL A 519 -39.49 1.84 7.54
C VAL A 519 -38.33 1.19 8.27
N ALA A 520 -38.40 1.19 9.60
CA ALA A 520 -37.48 0.48 10.48
C ALA A 520 -38.27 -0.30 11.54
N VAL A 521 -37.89 -1.54 11.81
CA VAL A 521 -38.48 -2.39 12.84
C VAL A 521 -37.42 -2.71 13.87
N ASN A 522 -37.71 -2.48 15.15
CA ASN A 522 -36.85 -2.74 16.30
C ASN A 522 -37.52 -3.74 17.22
N THR A 523 -36.87 -4.87 17.51
CA THR A 523 -37.38 -5.86 18.47
C THR A 523 -36.62 -5.73 19.78
N ASN A 524 -37.34 -5.76 20.90
CA ASN A 524 -36.78 -5.82 22.24
C ASN A 524 -37.26 -7.11 22.91
N ARG A 525 -36.36 -8.10 22.98
CA ARG A 525 -36.67 -9.43 23.53
C ARG A 525 -36.85 -9.41 25.05
N LEU A 526 -36.16 -8.54 25.78
CA LEU A 526 -36.27 -8.42 27.23
C LEU A 526 -37.66 -7.92 27.64
N ASN A 527 -38.22 -6.98 26.88
CA ASN A 527 -39.48 -6.32 27.20
C ASN A 527 -40.68 -6.82 26.38
N LYS A 528 -40.55 -7.96 25.68
CA LYS A 528 -41.61 -8.55 24.82
C LYS A 528 -42.35 -7.52 23.96
N THR A 529 -41.59 -6.63 23.32
CA THR A 529 -42.11 -5.53 22.52
C THR A 529 -41.34 -5.42 21.21
N PHE A 530 -42.00 -4.86 20.21
CA PHE A 530 -41.32 -4.37 19.03
C PHE A 530 -41.87 -3.01 18.63
N SER A 531 -40.98 -2.17 18.12
CA SER A 531 -41.33 -0.84 17.63
C SER A 531 -41.18 -0.80 16.12
N ILE A 532 -42.11 -0.13 15.46
CA ILE A 532 -42.03 0.19 14.04
C ILE A 532 -41.92 1.71 13.94
N SER A 533 -40.83 2.16 13.32
CA SER A 533 -40.57 3.57 13.03
C SER A 533 -40.77 3.80 11.54
N LEU A 534 -41.66 4.72 11.18
CA LEU A 534 -42.06 5.03 9.82
C LEU A 534 -41.83 6.51 9.56
N PHE A 535 -40.92 6.84 8.66
CA PHE A 535 -40.83 8.19 8.11
C PHE A 535 -41.68 8.29 6.86
N THR A 536 -42.49 9.34 6.75
CA THR A 536 -43.24 9.67 5.52
C THR A 536 -43.01 11.13 5.12
N SER A 537 -42.83 11.40 3.82
CA SER A 537 -42.67 12.76 3.28
C SER A 537 -44.01 13.51 3.15
N ARG A 538 -45.12 12.79 3.21
CA ARG A 538 -46.50 13.31 3.04
C ARG A 538 -47.48 12.61 3.97
N ALA A 539 -48.66 13.18 4.18
CA ALA A 539 -49.69 12.51 4.96
C ALA A 539 -50.29 11.33 4.16
N ASP A 540 -50.29 10.12 4.73
CA ASP A 540 -50.83 8.92 4.07
C ASP A 540 -51.42 7.95 5.11
N VAL A 541 -52.41 7.15 4.71
CA VAL A 541 -52.92 6.06 5.56
C VAL A 541 -52.01 4.86 5.38
N VAL A 542 -51.39 4.41 6.47
CA VAL A 542 -50.50 3.26 6.47
C VAL A 542 -51.13 2.13 7.27
N SER A 543 -51.13 0.92 6.70
CA SER A 543 -51.47 -0.30 7.42
C SER A 543 -50.22 -1.09 7.81
N VAL A 544 -50.25 -1.67 9.00
CA VAL A 544 -49.25 -2.62 9.51
C VAL A 544 -49.97 -3.90 9.86
N GLU A 545 -49.57 -5.00 9.24
CA GLU A 545 -50.27 -6.27 9.24
C GLU A 545 -49.29 -7.43 9.46
N LEU A 546 -49.71 -8.44 10.21
CA LEU A 546 -48.99 -9.70 10.40
C LEU A 546 -49.75 -10.81 9.67
N PHE A 547 -49.01 -11.63 8.95
CA PHE A 547 -49.53 -12.79 8.22
C PHE A 547 -48.88 -14.07 8.75
N ASP A 548 -49.56 -15.20 8.68
CA ASP A 548 -48.96 -16.51 8.95
C ASP A 548 -48.07 -16.96 7.77
N CYS A 549 -47.37 -18.09 7.93
CA CYS A 549 -46.50 -18.64 6.90
C CYS A 549 -47.25 -19.20 5.68
N GLN A 550 -48.58 -19.38 5.77
CA GLN A 550 -49.45 -19.69 4.64
C GLN A 550 -49.98 -18.43 3.94
N GLY A 551 -49.57 -17.24 4.38
CA GLY A 551 -49.96 -15.96 3.79
C GLY A 551 -51.36 -15.47 4.17
N ARG A 552 -51.99 -16.06 5.20
CA ARG A 552 -53.28 -15.60 5.73
C ARG A 552 -53.04 -14.49 6.74
N LEU A 553 -53.90 -13.47 6.75
CA LEU A 553 -53.80 -12.36 7.69
C LEU A 553 -54.01 -12.89 9.11
N HIS A 554 -52.99 -12.76 9.95
CA HIS A 554 -53.04 -13.13 11.36
C HIS A 554 -53.66 -12.00 12.18
N THR A 555 -53.14 -10.78 12.05
CA THR A 555 -53.72 -9.60 12.70
C THR A 555 -53.30 -8.31 12.00
N ARG A 556 -54.12 -7.26 12.13
CA ARG A 556 -53.77 -5.90 11.72
C ARG A 556 -53.43 -5.10 12.96
N LEU A 557 -52.16 -4.70 13.07
CA LEU A 557 -51.63 -3.96 14.21
C LEU A 557 -52.00 -2.49 14.17
N MET A 558 -52.11 -1.94 12.95
CA MET A 558 -52.34 -0.52 12.74
C MET A 558 -52.99 -0.30 11.38
N GLN A 559 -53.90 0.68 11.31
CA GLN A 559 -54.26 1.37 10.07
C GLN A 559 -54.61 2.80 10.42
N GLN A 560 -53.69 3.72 10.19
CA GLN A 560 -53.83 5.11 10.62
C GLN A 560 -53.26 6.06 9.58
N LYS A 561 -53.87 7.24 9.46
CA LYS A 561 -53.26 8.35 8.74
C LYS A 561 -52.05 8.89 9.51
N LEU A 562 -50.87 8.72 8.94
CA LEU A 562 -49.61 9.28 9.46
C LEU A 562 -49.42 10.68 8.88
N GLN A 563 -48.85 11.58 9.68
CA GLN A 563 -48.44 12.92 9.23
C GLN A 563 -46.98 12.88 8.74
N PRO A 564 -46.56 13.83 7.88
CA PRO A 564 -45.17 13.96 7.45
C PRO A 564 -44.20 13.95 8.63
N GLY A 565 -43.06 13.27 8.49
CA GLY A 565 -42.06 13.10 9.54
C GLY A 565 -41.99 11.67 10.09
N LEU A 566 -41.22 11.51 11.18
CA LEU A 566 -41.00 10.22 11.83
C LEU A 566 -42.17 9.87 12.77
N ASN A 567 -42.77 8.72 12.53
CA ASN A 567 -43.88 8.17 13.31
C ASN A 567 -43.45 6.82 13.91
N THR A 568 -43.27 6.76 15.22
CA THR A 568 -42.91 5.51 15.90
C THR A 568 -44.10 4.95 16.68
N ARG A 569 -44.28 3.63 16.61
CA ARG A 569 -45.27 2.88 17.38
C ARG A 569 -44.63 1.65 17.99
N THR A 570 -44.98 1.36 19.23
CA THR A 570 -44.52 0.15 19.94
C THR A 570 -45.71 -0.76 20.17
N PHE A 571 -45.52 -2.05 19.90
CA PHE A 571 -46.51 -3.10 20.03
C PHE A 571 -46.02 -4.13 21.05
N SER A 572 -46.91 -4.56 21.94
CA SER A 572 -46.66 -5.71 22.82
C SER A 572 -46.77 -6.99 22.00
N SER A 573 -45.81 -7.90 22.13
CA SER A 573 -45.85 -9.21 21.50
C SER A 573 -46.56 -10.26 22.36
N GLU A 574 -47.00 -9.94 23.58
CA GLU A 574 -47.53 -10.91 24.57
C GLU A 574 -48.78 -11.68 24.12
N LYS A 575 -49.66 -11.05 23.33
CA LYS A 575 -50.86 -11.71 22.79
C LYS A 575 -50.65 -12.34 21.41
N MET A 576 -49.43 -12.26 20.87
CA MET A 576 -49.05 -12.79 19.56
C MET A 576 -48.22 -14.08 19.69
N LEU A 577 -48.11 -14.62 20.91
CA LEU A 577 -47.24 -15.71 21.31
C LEU A 577 -47.87 -17.08 21.04
N ASN A 578 -47.34 -17.79 20.05
CA ASN A 578 -47.40 -19.24 19.94
C ASN A 578 -46.19 -19.77 19.14
N ASN A 579 -44.97 -19.23 19.38
CA ASN A 579 -43.75 -19.61 18.66
C ASN A 579 -43.91 -19.65 17.13
N SER A 580 -44.68 -18.72 16.58
CA SER A 580 -45.00 -18.68 15.15
C SER A 580 -44.08 -17.71 14.42
N LEU A 581 -43.50 -18.15 13.30
CA LEU A 581 -42.90 -17.26 12.32
C LEU A 581 -44.03 -16.49 11.62
N LEU A 582 -44.12 -15.18 11.86
CA LEU A 582 -45.08 -14.31 11.20
C LEU A 582 -44.40 -13.48 10.12
N LEU A 583 -45.15 -13.07 9.10
CA LEU A 583 -44.71 -12.14 8.08
C LEU A 583 -45.34 -10.77 8.35
N LEU A 584 -44.52 -9.79 8.71
CA LEU A 584 -44.89 -8.39 8.82
C LEU A 584 -45.01 -7.78 7.42
N ARG A 585 -46.07 -7.01 7.19
CA ARG A 585 -46.28 -6.20 5.99
C ARG A 585 -46.72 -4.80 6.37
N VAL A 586 -46.16 -3.81 5.68
CA VAL A 586 -46.55 -2.40 5.77
C VAL A 586 -46.98 -1.94 4.40
N ARG A 587 -48.16 -1.33 4.29
CA ARG A 587 -48.71 -0.81 3.02
C ARG A 587 -49.16 0.63 3.14
N ALA A 588 -49.04 1.37 2.04
CA ALA A 588 -49.68 2.68 1.87
C ALA A 588 -51.16 2.53 1.51
N SER A 589 -51.91 3.63 1.54
CA SER A 589 -53.35 3.68 1.19
C SER A 589 -53.62 3.24 -0.25
N SER A 590 -52.66 3.44 -1.14
CA SER A 590 -52.68 2.99 -2.54
C SER A 590 -52.58 1.47 -2.70
N GLY A 591 -52.39 0.72 -1.61
CA GLY A 591 -52.14 -0.72 -1.62
C GLY A 591 -50.68 -1.09 -1.90
N LYS A 592 -49.82 -0.11 -2.21
CA LYS A 592 -48.38 -0.30 -2.45
C LYS A 592 -47.70 -0.89 -1.20
N LEU A 593 -46.96 -1.98 -1.40
CA LEU A 593 -46.13 -2.57 -0.35
C LEU A 593 -44.94 -1.66 -0.08
N LEU A 594 -44.83 -1.19 1.17
CA LEU A 594 -43.74 -0.32 1.63
C LEU A 594 -42.63 -1.13 2.30
N PHE A 595 -43.00 -2.18 3.02
CA PHE A 595 -42.06 -3.03 3.76
C PHE A 595 -42.66 -4.40 3.99
N THR A 596 -41.82 -5.43 3.98
CA THR A 596 -42.19 -6.75 4.48
C THR A 596 -41.01 -7.43 5.12
N ASP A 597 -41.23 -8.15 6.21
CA ASP A 597 -40.17 -8.85 6.92
C ASP A 597 -40.70 -10.05 7.70
N LYS A 598 -39.83 -11.03 7.96
CA LYS A 598 -40.12 -12.16 8.83
C LYS A 598 -39.95 -11.71 10.28
N LEU A 599 -41.04 -11.74 11.04
CA LEU A 599 -41.04 -11.45 12.46
C LEU A 599 -41.04 -12.78 13.23
N LEU A 600 -39.88 -13.14 13.77
CA LEU A 600 -39.76 -14.24 14.72
C LEU A 600 -39.97 -13.72 16.14
N LEU A 601 -41.12 -14.06 16.72
CA LEU A 601 -41.46 -13.74 18.11
C LEU A 601 -41.28 -15.03 18.92
N SER A 602 -40.08 -15.24 19.47
CA SER A 602 -39.82 -16.31 20.45
C SER A 602 -40.19 -15.83 21.85
N ASN A 603 -40.65 -16.75 22.71
CA ASN A 603 -40.74 -16.49 24.16
C ASN A 603 -39.41 -16.15 24.79
#